data_AF-A0A916S1N8-F1
#
_entry.id   AF-A0A916S1N8-F1
#
_cell.length_a   1.000
_cell.length_b   1.000
_cell.length_c   1.000
_cell.angle_alpha   90.00
_cell.angle_beta   90.00
_cell.angle_gamma   90.00
#
_symmetry.space_group_name_H-M   'P 1'
#
loop_
_entity.id
_entity.type
_entity.pdbx_description
1 polymer ?
#
loop_
_entity_poly.entity_id
_entity_poly.type
_entity_poly.pdbx_seq_one_letter_code
_entity_poly.pdbx_strand_id
1 'polypeptide(L)'
;MGEYTSTVFEYFDIPEEKQPDEDPMTMTEGLGVAALYFALVVGSVLAFIFFGGRPYGMQYATLISYSGGVFIYIFFRPRGVNTRYRLSAQYVREQVPRLLMIHCVYLLAIFFLETWALAIRTSMPSWAVTGQGRDMPPFVFALMLVGMAIGISQIILSRRILGNAKKEFAASSARTIR
;
A
#
# COMPACT_ATOMS: atom_id res chain seq x y z
N MET A 1 -6.30 -28.93 -16.73
CA MET A 1 -6.48 -28.12 -15.49
C MET A 1 -5.21 -27.29 -15.25
N GLY A 2 -4.84 -26.44 -16.21
CA GLY A 2 -3.49 -25.84 -16.26
C GLY A 2 -3.39 -24.51 -17.01
N GLU A 3 -4.49 -23.78 -17.18
CA GLU A 3 -4.50 -22.48 -17.89
C GLU A 3 -4.81 -21.27 -16.98
N TYR A 4 -5.26 -21.48 -15.74
CA TYR A 4 -5.62 -20.38 -14.84
C TYR A 4 -4.46 -19.87 -13.96
N THR A 5 -3.37 -20.62 -13.87
CA THR A 5 -2.20 -20.23 -13.06
C THR A 5 -1.22 -19.33 -13.81
N SER A 6 -1.26 -19.29 -15.14
CA SER A 6 -0.39 -18.42 -15.95
C SER A 6 -0.73 -16.94 -15.80
N THR A 7 -2.02 -16.60 -15.75
CA THR A 7 -2.48 -15.21 -15.77
C THR A 7 -2.18 -14.43 -14.49
N VAL A 8 -2.04 -15.11 -13.34
CA VAL A 8 -1.69 -14.45 -12.07
C VAL A 8 -0.21 -14.08 -12.03
N PHE A 9 0.68 -14.94 -12.55
CA PHE A 9 2.11 -14.66 -12.63
C PHE A 9 2.46 -13.72 -13.79
N GLU A 10 1.77 -13.84 -14.92
CA GLU A 10 1.88 -12.89 -16.04
C GLU A 10 1.33 -11.49 -15.65
N TYR A 11 0.49 -11.40 -14.61
CA TYR A 11 0.05 -10.12 -14.01
C TYR A 11 1.14 -9.43 -13.17
N PHE A 12 2.11 -10.19 -12.65
CA PHE A 12 3.32 -9.68 -12.00
C PHE A 12 4.42 -9.34 -13.01
N ASP A 13 4.34 -9.89 -14.23
CA ASP A 13 5.04 -9.39 -15.41
C ASP A 13 4.36 -8.11 -15.92
N ILE A 14 4.30 -7.09 -15.06
CA ILE A 14 4.23 -5.73 -15.59
C ILE A 14 5.52 -5.60 -16.41
N PRO A 15 5.47 -5.39 -17.73
CA PRO A 15 6.66 -5.07 -18.46
C PRO A 15 7.24 -3.88 -17.73
N GLU A 16 8.41 -4.07 -17.12
CA GLU A 16 9.23 -2.98 -16.64
C GLU A 16 9.63 -2.25 -17.92
N GLU A 17 8.70 -1.47 -18.47
CA GLU A 17 8.92 -0.59 -19.58
C GLU A 17 10.04 0.29 -19.09
N LYS A 18 11.25 -0.04 -19.55
CA LYS A 18 12.52 0.49 -19.11
C LYS A 18 12.44 1.99 -19.32
N GLN A 19 11.94 2.68 -18.30
CA GLN A 19 11.78 4.11 -18.36
C GLN A 19 13.16 4.68 -18.59
N PRO A 20 13.27 5.72 -19.44
CA PRO A 20 14.55 6.32 -19.77
C PRO A 20 15.27 6.59 -18.45
N ASP A 21 16.45 5.99 -18.33
CA ASP A 21 17.30 5.87 -17.13
C ASP A 21 17.04 7.01 -16.14
N GLU A 22 16.08 6.84 -15.22
CA GLU A 22 15.85 7.85 -14.18
C GLU A 22 17.06 7.77 -13.26
N ASP A 23 17.80 8.89 -13.14
CA ASP A 23 19.06 9.03 -12.42
C ASP A 23 19.19 8.08 -11.22
N PRO A 24 20.38 7.46 -11.04
CA PRO A 24 20.60 6.55 -9.93
C PRO A 24 20.18 7.21 -8.63
N MET A 25 19.43 6.47 -7.80
CA MET A 25 18.92 6.98 -6.53
C MET A 25 20.08 7.60 -5.75
N THR A 26 19.99 8.90 -5.49
CA THR A 26 21.04 9.59 -4.77
C THR A 26 21.07 9.11 -3.32
N MET A 27 22.25 9.13 -2.68
CA MET A 27 22.40 8.71 -1.28
C MET A 27 21.46 9.48 -0.34
N THR A 28 21.23 10.77 -0.62
CA THR A 28 20.32 11.64 0.13
C THR A 28 18.86 11.24 -0.04
N GLU A 29 18.42 10.88 -1.26
CA GLU A 29 17.08 10.35 -1.50
C GLU A 29 16.88 9.01 -0.81
N GLY A 30 17.86 8.10 -0.89
CA GLY A 30 17.82 6.82 -0.19
C GLY A 30 17.72 6.99 1.33
N LEU A 31 18.50 7.91 1.91
CA LEU A 31 18.44 8.23 3.33
C LEU A 31 17.07 8.83 3.72
N GLY A 32 16.52 9.72 2.89
CA GLY A 32 15.21 10.32 3.11
C GLY A 32 14.09 9.27 3.10
N VAL A 33 14.11 8.34 2.14
CA VAL A 33 13.16 7.23 2.09
C VAL A 33 13.32 6.31 3.31
N ALA A 34 14.55 5.99 3.71
CA ALA A 34 14.80 5.19 4.90
C ALA A 34 14.29 5.89 6.19
N ALA A 35 14.50 7.21 6.31
CA ALA A 35 13.98 8.00 7.41
C ALA A 35 12.44 8.01 7.44
N LEU A 36 11.78 8.08 6.28
CA LEU A 36 10.32 7.98 6.18
C LEU A 36 9.81 6.59 6.59
N TYR A 37 10.47 5.51 6.19
CA TYR A 37 10.13 4.16 6.66
C TYR A 37 10.32 4.03 8.16
N PHE A 38 11.42 4.56 8.70
CA PHE A 38 11.66 4.55 10.13
C PHE A 38 10.57 5.33 10.87
N ALA A 39 10.24 6.54 10.42
CA ALA A 39 9.16 7.36 10.97
C ALA A 39 7.80 6.66 10.87
N LEU A 40 7.53 5.94 9.77
CA LEU A 40 6.31 5.15 9.63
C LEU A 40 6.26 4.01 10.66
N VAL A 41 7.35 3.24 10.81
CA VAL A 41 7.39 2.11 11.76
C VAL A 41 7.26 2.62 13.19
N VAL A 42 8.06 3.61 13.59
CA VAL A 42 7.99 4.18 14.94
C VAL A 42 6.65 4.84 15.18
N GLY A 43 6.15 5.65 14.23
CA GLY A 43 4.85 6.29 14.31
C GLY A 43 3.70 5.29 14.41
N SER A 44 3.79 4.17 13.70
CA SER A 44 2.83 3.06 13.81
C SER A 44 2.83 2.45 15.20
N VAL A 45 4.01 2.09 15.73
CA VAL A 45 4.13 1.54 17.10
C VAL A 45 3.55 2.51 18.13
N LEU A 46 3.88 3.80 18.03
CA LEU A 46 3.35 4.84 18.90
C LEU A 46 1.82 4.98 18.76
N ALA A 47 1.27 4.88 17.54
CA ALA A 47 -0.16 4.89 17.31
C ALA A 47 -0.84 3.70 18.00
N PHE A 48 -0.31 2.48 17.85
CA PHE A 48 -0.85 1.29 18.53
C PHE A 48 -0.80 1.42 20.06
N ILE A 49 0.27 1.98 20.63
CA ILE A 49 0.36 2.24 22.07
C ILE A 49 -0.66 3.29 22.50
N PHE A 50 -0.74 4.42 21.78
CA PHE A 50 -1.61 5.54 22.12
C PHE A 50 -3.09 5.20 22.00
N PHE A 51 -3.46 4.43 20.98
CA PHE A 51 -4.84 4.05 20.72
C PHE A 51 -5.25 2.75 21.42
N GLY A 52 -4.33 1.92 21.91
CA GLY A 52 -4.62 0.56 22.41
C GLY A 52 -5.69 0.47 23.51
N GLY A 53 -5.88 1.53 24.31
CA GLY A 53 -6.91 1.58 25.35
C GLY A 53 -8.24 2.21 24.92
N ARG A 54 -8.38 2.64 23.66
CA ARG A 54 -9.57 3.35 23.17
C ARG A 54 -10.52 2.42 22.40
N PRO A 55 -11.84 2.71 22.41
CA PRO A 55 -12.77 2.00 21.54
C PRO A 55 -12.34 2.19 20.08
N TYR A 56 -12.27 1.09 19.33
CA TYR A 56 -11.77 1.04 17.96
C TYR A 56 -10.30 1.46 17.77
N GLY A 57 -9.52 1.44 18.85
CA GLY A 57 -8.14 1.95 18.83
C GLY A 57 -7.21 1.21 17.87
N MET A 58 -7.34 -0.13 17.83
CA MET A 58 -6.60 -0.97 16.89
C MET A 58 -6.90 -0.56 15.45
N GLN A 59 -8.18 -0.32 15.13
CA GLN A 59 -8.60 0.09 13.80
C GLN A 59 -8.01 1.44 13.42
N TYR A 60 -8.04 2.43 14.31
CA TYR A 60 -7.44 3.74 14.03
C TYR A 60 -5.92 3.64 13.80
N ALA A 61 -5.22 2.86 14.62
CA ALA A 61 -3.79 2.64 14.45
C ALA A 61 -3.50 1.97 13.10
N THR A 62 -4.24 0.93 12.72
CA THR A 62 -4.11 0.27 11.42
C THR A 62 -4.36 1.24 10.27
N LEU A 63 -5.43 2.05 10.32
CA LEU A 63 -5.73 3.01 9.25
C LEU A 63 -4.61 4.05 9.08
N ILE A 64 -4.04 4.55 10.18
CA ILE A 64 -2.91 5.50 10.15
C ILE A 64 -1.68 4.84 9.50
N SER A 65 -1.29 3.68 10.00
CA SER A 65 -0.14 2.91 9.49
C SER A 65 -0.31 2.55 8.01
N TYR A 66 -1.50 2.09 7.64
CA TYR A 66 -1.85 1.74 6.27
C TYR A 66 -1.75 2.94 5.33
N SER A 67 -2.35 4.07 5.72
CA SER A 67 -2.34 5.30 4.92
C SER A 67 -0.92 5.79 4.66
N GLY A 68 -0.09 5.81 5.72
CA GLY A 68 1.32 6.20 5.61
C GLY A 68 2.12 5.24 4.73
N GLY A 69 1.93 3.93 4.89
CA GLY A 69 2.58 2.92 4.06
C GLY A 69 2.23 3.09 2.59
N VAL A 70 0.94 3.09 2.26
CA VAL A 70 0.46 3.26 0.89
C VAL A 70 1.00 4.55 0.25
N PHE A 71 0.99 5.66 1.00
CA PHE A 71 1.54 6.92 0.52
C PHE A 71 3.03 6.81 0.16
N ILE A 72 3.83 6.21 1.04
CA ILE A 72 5.26 6.00 0.80
C ILE A 72 5.48 5.11 -0.43
N TYR A 73 4.77 3.99 -0.54
CA TYR A 73 4.95 3.03 -1.64
C TYR A 73 4.47 3.55 -3.01
N ILE A 74 3.52 4.49 -3.05
CA ILE A 74 3.03 5.08 -4.31
C ILE A 74 3.96 6.22 -4.77
N PHE A 75 4.30 7.15 -3.89
CA PHE A 75 4.92 8.43 -4.27
C PHE A 75 6.43 8.46 -4.09
N PHE A 76 6.99 7.59 -3.26
CA PHE A 76 8.43 7.45 -3.08
C PHE A 76 8.94 6.22 -3.83
N ARG A 77 10.26 6.16 -4.06
CA ARG A 77 10.92 5.10 -4.82
C ARG A 77 11.41 4.03 -3.83
N PRO A 78 10.63 2.97 -3.51
CA PRO A 78 11.18 1.85 -2.75
C PRO A 78 12.28 1.15 -3.55
N ARG A 79 13.23 0.51 -2.87
CA ARG A 79 14.26 -0.31 -3.51
C ARG A 79 13.59 -1.36 -4.42
N GLY A 80 14.05 -1.47 -5.66
CA GLY A 80 13.52 -2.43 -6.65
C GLY A 80 12.34 -1.91 -7.48
N VAL A 81 11.95 -0.64 -7.33
CA VAL A 81 10.89 -0.03 -8.12
C VAL A 81 11.43 1.19 -8.85
N ASN A 82 11.48 1.13 -10.17
CA ASN A 82 12.18 2.14 -10.97
C ASN A 82 11.35 3.40 -11.30
N THR A 83 10.12 3.51 -10.80
CA THR A 83 9.16 4.57 -11.16
C THR A 83 8.81 5.44 -9.97
N ARG A 84 9.14 6.74 -10.04
CA ARG A 84 8.73 7.75 -9.06
C ARG A 84 7.57 8.61 -9.58
N TYR A 85 6.43 8.56 -8.90
CA TYR A 85 5.33 9.48 -9.17
C TYR A 85 5.46 10.72 -8.28
N ARG A 86 6.01 11.80 -8.83
CA ARG A 86 6.16 13.06 -8.09
C ARG A 86 4.82 13.79 -7.97
N LEU A 87 4.45 14.21 -6.77
CA LEU A 87 3.26 15.06 -6.52
C LEU A 87 3.32 16.42 -7.24
N SER A 88 4.50 16.86 -7.67
CA SER A 88 4.65 18.08 -8.48
C SER A 88 4.25 17.90 -9.94
N ALA A 89 4.15 16.67 -10.45
CA ALA A 89 3.77 16.42 -11.83
C ALA A 89 2.28 16.66 -12.06
N GLN A 90 1.93 17.37 -13.14
CA GLN A 90 0.55 17.75 -13.42
C GLN A 90 -0.39 16.54 -13.56
N TYR A 91 0.03 15.52 -14.32
CA TYR A 91 -0.73 14.28 -14.50
C TYR A 91 -0.98 13.53 -13.17
N VAL A 92 -0.09 13.68 -12.18
CA VAL A 92 -0.30 13.11 -10.84
C VAL A 92 -1.35 13.91 -10.08
N ARG A 93 -1.24 15.24 -10.11
CA ARG A 93 -2.19 16.15 -9.43
C ARG A 93 -3.62 15.98 -9.92
N GLU A 94 -3.81 15.80 -11.22
CA GLU A 94 -5.13 15.56 -11.83
C GLU A 94 -5.76 14.24 -11.34
N GLN A 95 -4.94 13.25 -10.99
CA GLN A 95 -5.41 11.95 -10.49
C GLN A 95 -5.54 11.89 -8.96
N VAL A 96 -5.04 12.89 -8.21
CA VAL A 96 -5.10 12.90 -6.73
C VAL A 96 -6.53 12.69 -6.20
N PRO A 97 -7.58 13.38 -6.70
CA PRO A 97 -8.94 13.16 -6.20
C PRO A 97 -9.42 11.72 -6.38
N ARG A 98 -9.09 11.10 -7.52
CA ARG A 98 -9.44 9.71 -7.83
C ARG A 98 -8.68 8.73 -6.93
N LEU A 99 -7.39 8.96 -6.72
CA LEU A 99 -6.57 8.15 -5.83
C LEU A 99 -7.06 8.25 -4.38
N LEU A 100 -7.46 9.44 -3.94
CA LEU A 100 -8.01 9.66 -2.61
C LEU A 100 -9.35 8.93 -2.44
N MET A 101 -10.24 8.99 -3.44
CA MET A 101 -11.51 8.25 -3.40
C MET A 101 -11.28 6.74 -3.31
N ILE A 102 -10.38 6.19 -4.12
CA ILE A 102 -10.00 4.77 -4.05
C ILE A 102 -9.44 4.45 -2.65
N HIS A 103 -8.54 5.29 -2.14
CA HIS A 103 -7.99 5.09 -0.80
C HIS A 103 -9.07 5.09 0.28
N CYS A 104 -10.05 5.99 0.22
CA CYS A 104 -11.19 5.99 1.14
C CYS A 104 -11.99 4.69 1.08
N VAL A 105 -12.23 4.12 -0.12
CA VAL A 105 -12.89 2.81 -0.26
C VAL A 105 -12.08 1.71 0.42
N TYR A 106 -10.76 1.72 0.25
CA TYR A 106 -9.85 0.77 0.92
C TYR A 106 -9.84 0.94 2.44
N LEU A 107 -9.81 2.17 2.95
CA LEU A 107 -9.89 2.47 4.38
C LEU A 107 -11.20 1.94 4.98
N LEU A 108 -12.33 2.15 4.30
CA LEU A 108 -13.62 1.59 4.72
C LEU A 108 -13.58 0.05 4.74
N ALA A 109 -13.04 -0.57 3.70
CA ALA A 109 -12.92 -2.03 3.63
C ALA A 109 -12.07 -2.59 4.78
N ILE A 110 -10.94 -1.96 5.09
CA ILE A 110 -10.08 -2.35 6.22
C ILE A 110 -10.82 -2.18 7.55
N PHE A 111 -11.45 -1.03 7.75
CA PHE A 111 -12.18 -0.76 8.99
C PHE A 111 -13.28 -1.79 9.24
N PHE A 112 -14.08 -2.11 8.22
CA PHE A 112 -15.13 -3.13 8.34
C PHE A 112 -14.55 -4.52 8.54
N LEU A 113 -13.51 -4.88 7.79
CA LEU A 113 -12.83 -6.17 7.93
C LEU A 113 -12.31 -6.37 9.35
N GLU A 114 -11.59 -5.40 9.91
CA GLU A 114 -11.05 -5.49 11.27
C GLU A 114 -12.16 -5.53 12.32
N THR A 115 -13.20 -4.72 12.14
CA THR A 115 -14.36 -4.71 13.05
C THR A 115 -15.06 -6.06 13.05
N TRP A 116 -15.28 -6.66 11.87
CA TRP A 116 -15.87 -7.99 11.75
C TRP A 116 -14.95 -9.07 12.31
N ALA A 117 -13.65 -9.01 11.99
CA ALA A 117 -12.67 -9.97 12.49
C ALA A 117 -12.62 -9.96 14.02
N LEU A 118 -12.63 -8.78 14.65
CA LEU A 118 -12.65 -8.64 16.10
C LEU A 118 -13.98 -9.11 16.72
N ALA A 119 -15.11 -8.89 16.05
CA ALA A 119 -16.39 -9.43 16.50
C ALA A 119 -16.38 -10.97 16.50
N ILE A 120 -15.93 -11.59 15.40
CA ILE A 120 -15.87 -13.05 15.25
C ILE A 120 -14.82 -13.67 16.18
N ARG A 121 -13.73 -12.95 16.50
CA ARG A 121 -12.67 -13.40 17.42
C ARG A 121 -13.22 -13.96 18.72
N THR A 122 -14.29 -13.37 19.25
CA THR A 122 -14.94 -13.79 20.52
C THR A 122 -15.59 -15.18 20.44
N SER A 123 -15.97 -15.61 19.24
CA SER A 123 -16.61 -16.91 18.98
C SER A 123 -15.65 -17.97 18.45
N MET A 124 -14.37 -17.64 18.29
CA MET A 124 -13.36 -18.57 17.77
C MET A 124 -12.83 -19.50 18.85
N PRO A 125 -12.43 -20.73 18.48
CA PRO A 125 -11.76 -21.64 19.41
C PRO A 125 -10.43 -21.07 19.87
N SER A 126 -10.07 -21.35 21.13
CA SER A 126 -8.90 -20.77 21.82
C SER A 126 -7.59 -20.96 21.04
N TRP A 127 -7.39 -22.10 20.38
CA TRP A 127 -6.18 -22.36 19.58
C TRP A 127 -5.99 -21.37 18.41
N ALA A 128 -7.06 -20.75 17.90
CA ALA A 128 -6.96 -19.81 16.78
C ALA A 128 -6.55 -18.40 17.23
N VAL A 129 -6.88 -18.04 18.48
CA VAL A 129 -6.69 -16.69 19.06
C VAL A 129 -5.54 -16.61 20.06
N THR A 130 -5.01 -17.76 20.49
CA THR A 130 -3.90 -17.85 21.45
C THR A 130 -2.67 -18.39 20.73
N GLY A 131 -1.52 -17.73 20.89
CA GLY A 131 -0.25 -18.24 20.36
C GLY A 131 0.20 -19.46 21.17
N GLN A 132 0.73 -20.49 20.49
CA GLN A 132 1.43 -21.57 21.18
C GLN A 132 2.88 -21.14 21.42
N GLY A 133 3.23 -20.82 22.67
CA GLY A 133 4.60 -20.41 23.02
C GLY A 133 5.00 -19.04 22.44
N ARG A 134 5.99 -19.03 21.53
CA ARG A 134 6.48 -17.80 20.86
C ARG A 134 5.77 -17.51 19.54
N ASP A 135 4.84 -18.36 19.11
CA ASP A 135 4.19 -18.23 17.82
C ASP A 135 3.08 -17.17 17.83
N MET A 136 3.01 -16.41 16.73
CA MET A 136 1.92 -15.47 16.51
C MET A 136 0.59 -16.23 16.39
N PRO A 137 -0.50 -15.78 17.04
CA PRO A 137 -1.79 -16.43 16.92
C PRO A 137 -2.22 -16.55 15.44
N PRO A 138 -2.76 -17.71 14.99
CA PRO A 138 -3.18 -17.90 13.60
C PRO A 138 -4.14 -16.82 13.10
N PHE A 139 -5.05 -16.35 13.97
CA PHE A 139 -5.96 -15.24 13.68
C PHE A 139 -5.22 -13.95 13.32
N VAL A 140 -4.20 -13.58 14.11
CA VAL A 140 -3.42 -12.35 13.89
C VAL A 140 -2.60 -12.47 12.61
N PHE A 141 -2.01 -13.65 12.37
CA PHE A 141 -1.26 -13.91 11.14
C PHE A 141 -2.16 -13.81 9.89
N ALA A 142 -3.35 -14.41 9.93
CA ALA A 142 -4.32 -14.32 8.84
C ALA A 142 -4.75 -12.86 8.58
N LEU A 143 -5.03 -12.10 9.63
CA LEU A 143 -5.40 -10.69 9.51
C LEU A 143 -4.25 -9.86 8.90
N MET A 144 -3.00 -10.15 9.28
CA MET A 144 -1.81 -9.52 8.72
C MET A 144 -1.66 -9.82 7.22
N LEU A 145 -1.85 -11.08 6.81
CA LEU A 145 -1.79 -11.47 5.39
C LEU A 145 -2.88 -10.79 4.55
N VAL A 146 -4.12 -10.76 5.05
CA VAL A 146 -5.22 -10.09 4.35
C VAL A 146 -4.97 -8.58 4.26
N GLY A 147 -4.52 -7.94 5.35
CA GLY A 147 -4.14 -6.53 5.35
C GLY A 147 -3.00 -6.23 4.37
N MET A 148 -1.99 -7.11 4.29
CA MET A 148 -0.89 -6.98 3.33
C MET A 148 -1.40 -7.10 1.88
N ALA A 149 -2.28 -8.07 1.60
CA ALA A 149 -2.88 -8.24 0.27
C ALA A 149 -3.66 -7.00 -0.16
N ILE A 150 -4.46 -6.43 0.75
CA ILE A 150 -5.22 -5.18 0.54
C ILE A 150 -4.27 -4.00 0.29
N GLY A 151 -3.16 -3.89 1.03
CA GLY A 151 -2.16 -2.85 0.80
C GLY A 151 -1.49 -2.96 -0.57
N ILE A 152 -1.02 -4.16 -0.91
CA ILE A 152 -0.38 -4.45 -2.20
C ILE A 152 -1.36 -4.15 -3.35
N SER A 153 -2.62 -4.58 -3.24
CA SER A 153 -3.61 -4.34 -4.29
C SER A 153 -3.89 -2.85 -4.48
N GLN A 154 -3.99 -2.05 -3.40
CA GLN A 154 -4.14 -0.59 -3.54
C GLN A 154 -2.92 0.04 -4.22
N ILE A 155 -1.71 -0.38 -3.85
CA ILE A 155 -0.46 0.13 -4.44
C ILE A 155 -0.41 -0.17 -5.93
N ILE A 156 -0.67 -1.43 -6.33
CA ILE A 156 -0.67 -1.84 -7.75
C ILE A 156 -1.71 -1.03 -8.53
N LEU A 157 -2.94 -0.95 -8.02
CA LEU A 157 -4.02 -0.21 -8.68
C LEU A 157 -3.67 1.28 -8.86
N SER A 158 -3.17 1.92 -7.80
CA SER A 158 -2.80 3.34 -7.82
C SER A 158 -1.67 3.61 -8.80
N ARG A 159 -0.64 2.76 -8.81
CA ARG A 159 0.50 2.88 -9.73
C ARG A 159 0.11 2.62 -11.18
N ARG A 160 -0.89 1.77 -11.44
CA ARG A 160 -1.47 1.59 -12.78
C ARG A 160 -2.21 2.83 -13.27
N ILE A 161 -3.05 3.43 -12.43
CA ILE A 161 -3.76 4.67 -12.77
C ILE A 161 -2.76 5.78 -13.12
N LEU A 162 -1.73 5.95 -12.29
CA LEU A 162 -0.67 6.94 -12.52
C LEU A 162 0.18 6.63 -13.75
N GLY A 163 0.47 5.35 -14.00
CA GLY A 163 1.19 4.90 -15.20
C GLY A 163 0.43 5.22 -16.48
N ASN A 164 -0.87 4.95 -16.50
CA ASN A 164 -1.74 5.27 -17.64
C ASN A 164 -1.83 6.79 -17.85
N ALA A 165 -2.03 7.56 -16.77
CA ALA A 165 -2.07 9.02 -16.85
C ALA A 165 -0.74 9.62 -17.37
N LYS A 166 0.41 9.06 -16.98
CA LYS A 166 1.73 9.47 -17.51
C LYS A 166 1.81 9.26 -19.02
N LYS A 167 1.31 8.11 -19.53
CA LYS A 167 1.29 7.77 -20.97
C LYS A 167 0.36 8.69 -21.76
N GLU A 168 -0.85 8.93 -21.25
CA GLU A 168 -1.82 9.83 -21.87
C GLU A 168 -1.30 11.27 -21.94
N PHE A 169 -0.69 11.76 -20.86
CA PHE A 169 -0.09 13.08 -20.82
C PHE A 169 1.04 13.23 -21.85
N ALA A 170 1.95 12.25 -21.93
CA ALA A 170 3.03 12.24 -22.92
C ALA A 170 2.51 12.25 -24.36
N ALA A 171 1.47 11.46 -24.66
CA ALA A 171 0.84 11.41 -25.98
C ALA A 171 0.08 12.71 -26.34
N SER A 172 -0.47 13.40 -25.34
CA SER A 172 -1.10 14.71 -25.53
C SER A 172 -0.05 15.79 -25.82
N SER A 173 1.02 15.86 -25.03
CA SER A 173 2.10 16.85 -25.25
C SER A 173 2.78 16.70 -26.61
N ALA A 174 2.97 15.46 -27.09
CA ALA A 174 3.54 15.21 -28.42
C ALA A 174 2.66 15.69 -29.58
N ARG A 175 1.33 15.75 -29.39
CA ARG A 175 0.40 16.26 -30.40
C ARG A 175 0.36 17.78 -30.45
N THR A 176 0.57 18.48 -29.34
CA THR A 176 0.55 19.95 -29.29
C THR A 176 1.77 20.61 -29.94
N ILE A 177 2.88 19.88 -30.09
CA ILE A 177 4.14 20.39 -30.66
C ILE A 177 4.17 20.25 -32.20
N ARG A 178 3.21 19.52 -32.79
CA ARG A 178 3.15 19.22 -34.22
C ARG A 178 2.14 20.12 -34.93
#